data_AF-A0A5B1B6X0-F1
#
_entry.id   AF-A0A5B1B6X0-F1
#
_cell.length_a   1.000
_cell.length_b   1.000
_cell.length_c   1.000
_cell.angle_alpha   90.00
_cell.angle_beta   90.00
_cell.angle_gamma   90.00
#
_symmetry.space_group_name_H-M   'P 1'
#
loop_
_entity.id
_entity.type
_entity.pdbx_description
1 polymer ?
#
loop_
_entity_poly.entity_id
_entity_poly.type
_entity_poly.pdbx_seq_one_letter_code
_entity_poly.pdbx_strand_id
1 'polypeptide(L)'
;MRIQLFLIILASFAMSPSQETNRIKQLEGGYQGRVENGYSFCFKTASGFEKTMVFNEILSVILEKYPLHIDTHIGENFIISFTRDIRTEEKGSREVSTIIRLQSIVLGQHF
;
A
#
# COMPACT_ATOMS: atom_id res chain seq x y z
N MET A 1 -63.33 8.26 -17.21
CA MET A 1 -62.51 7.39 -16.34
C MET A 1 -61.05 7.77 -16.57
N ARG A 2 -60.38 8.36 -15.58
CA ARG A 2 -59.02 8.93 -15.67
C ARG A 2 -58.00 7.83 -15.43
N ILE A 3 -57.07 7.62 -16.36
CA ILE A 3 -55.88 6.79 -16.13
C ILE A 3 -54.69 7.76 -16.11
N GLN A 4 -54.25 8.12 -14.92
CA GLN A 4 -53.01 8.88 -14.73
C GLN A 4 -51.85 7.89 -14.85
N LEU A 5 -51.06 8.06 -15.90
CA LEU A 5 -49.86 7.27 -16.15
C LEU A 5 -48.73 7.80 -15.26
N PHE A 6 -48.39 7.06 -14.21
CA PHE A 6 -47.24 7.35 -13.35
C PHE A 6 -45.95 6.98 -14.09
N LEU A 7 -45.17 7.97 -14.51
CA LEU A 7 -43.81 7.79 -15.01
C LEU A 7 -42.87 7.56 -13.82
N ILE A 8 -42.51 6.30 -13.57
CA ILE A 8 -41.45 5.93 -12.63
C ILE A 8 -40.12 6.24 -13.31
N ILE A 9 -39.49 7.35 -12.92
CA ILE A 9 -38.12 7.68 -13.33
C ILE A 9 -37.20 6.74 -12.53
N LEU A 10 -36.73 5.68 -13.19
CA LEU A 10 -35.71 4.78 -12.66
C LEU A 10 -34.38 5.54 -12.70
N ALA A 11 -34.12 6.37 -11.68
CA ALA A 11 -32.83 6.98 -11.46
C ALA A 11 -31.83 5.85 -11.16
N SER A 12 -31.16 5.38 -12.21
CA SER A 12 -30.06 4.45 -12.09
C SER A 12 -28.94 5.21 -11.40
N PHE A 13 -28.85 5.05 -10.07
CA PHE A 13 -27.63 5.37 -9.34
C PHE A 13 -26.57 4.38 -9.82
N ALA A 14 -25.93 4.71 -10.94
CA ALA A 14 -24.63 4.17 -11.26
C ALA A 14 -23.68 4.71 -10.19
N MET A 15 -23.51 3.95 -9.10
CA MET A 15 -22.35 4.10 -8.25
C MET A 15 -21.15 3.77 -9.14
N SER A 16 -20.56 4.81 -9.73
CA SER A 16 -19.20 4.73 -10.24
C SER A 16 -18.34 4.13 -9.12
N PRO A 17 -17.59 3.04 -9.37
CA PRO A 17 -16.60 2.59 -8.39
C PRO A 17 -15.73 3.81 -8.11
N SER A 18 -15.71 4.25 -6.85
CA SER A 18 -14.77 5.29 -6.45
C SER A 18 -13.40 4.75 -6.86
N GLN A 19 -12.83 5.31 -7.92
CA GLN A 19 -11.41 5.17 -8.18
C GLN A 19 -10.76 5.81 -6.96
N GLU A 20 -10.50 5.00 -5.93
CA GLU A 20 -9.72 5.38 -4.78
C GLU A 20 -8.39 5.77 -5.38
N THR A 21 -8.26 7.06 -5.65
CA THR A 21 -7.20 7.62 -6.44
C THR A 21 -5.91 7.19 -5.78
N ASN A 22 -4.94 6.81 -6.60
CA ASN A 22 -3.61 6.32 -6.24
C ASN A 22 -2.88 7.31 -5.31
N ARG A 23 -3.34 7.40 -4.05
CA ARG A 23 -2.88 8.36 -3.05
C ARG A 23 -1.65 7.77 -2.40
N ILE A 24 -0.58 8.55 -2.44
CA ILE A 24 0.64 8.21 -1.73
C ILE A 24 0.31 8.16 -0.23
N LYS A 25 0.52 6.99 0.36
CA LYS A 25 0.43 6.72 1.78
C LYS A 25 1.83 6.69 2.37
N GLN A 26 1.94 6.96 3.66
CA GLN A 26 3.21 6.95 4.37
C GLN A 26 3.06 6.23 5.72
N LEU A 27 4.08 5.47 6.10
CA LEU A 27 4.22 4.88 7.43
C LEU A 27 5.69 4.78 7.83
N GLU A 28 5.95 4.63 9.12
CA GLU A 28 7.25 4.26 9.66
C GLU A 28 7.24 2.77 10.01
N GLY A 29 8.26 2.02 9.58
CA GLY A 29 8.35 0.60 9.88
C GLY A 29 9.76 0.02 9.77
N GLY A 30 10.00 -1.03 10.54
CA GLY A 30 11.23 -1.82 10.54
C GLY A 30 11.18 -2.91 9.48
N TYR A 31 12.22 -2.99 8.64
CA TYR A 31 12.32 -4.04 7.63
C TYR A 31 12.58 -5.40 8.28
N GLN A 32 11.77 -6.41 7.95
CA GLN A 32 11.85 -7.76 8.54
C GLN A 32 12.42 -8.81 7.59
N GLY A 33 12.72 -8.46 6.34
CA GLY A 33 13.22 -9.39 5.33
C GLY A 33 12.25 -9.60 4.17
N ARG A 34 12.70 -10.42 3.21
CA ARG A 34 11.92 -10.81 2.04
C ARG A 34 11.06 -12.04 2.36
N VAL A 35 9.83 -12.03 1.87
CA VAL A 35 8.87 -13.14 1.97
C VAL A 35 8.41 -13.54 0.58
N GLU A 36 7.72 -14.68 0.46
CA GLU A 36 7.28 -15.25 -0.83
C GLU A 36 6.61 -14.22 -1.76
N ASN A 37 5.79 -13.33 -1.18
CA ASN A 37 4.97 -12.38 -1.93
C ASN A 37 5.44 -10.92 -1.87
N GLY A 38 6.67 -10.66 -1.40
CA GLY A 38 7.22 -9.31 -1.36
C GLY A 38 8.19 -9.02 -0.20
N TYR A 39 8.12 -7.80 0.32
CA TYR A 39 9.02 -7.26 1.35
C TYR A 39 8.23 -6.94 2.62
N SER A 40 8.65 -7.53 3.74
CA SER A 40 7.92 -7.43 5.02
C SER A 40 8.44 -6.27 5.86
N PHE A 41 7.52 -5.48 6.41
CA PHE A 41 7.82 -4.41 7.35
C PHE A 41 6.88 -4.46 8.56
N CYS A 42 7.45 -4.36 9.76
CA CYS A 42 6.69 -4.19 10.99
C CYS A 42 6.52 -2.70 11.31
N PHE A 43 5.29 -2.28 11.60
CA PHE A 43 4.97 -0.91 11.97
C PHE A 43 4.07 -0.87 13.21
N LYS A 44 4.10 0.24 13.94
CA LYS A 44 3.21 0.47 15.08
C LYS A 44 1.97 1.23 14.64
N THR A 45 0.79 0.76 15.06
CA THR A 45 -0.46 1.52 14.88
C THR A 45 -0.50 2.72 15.81
N ALA A 46 -1.43 3.64 15.57
CA ALA A 46 -1.68 4.78 16.48
C ALA A 46 -2.02 4.34 17.93
N SER A 47 -2.57 3.14 18.09
CA SER A 47 -2.85 2.50 19.38
C SER A 47 -1.65 1.77 20.01
N GLY A 48 -0.47 1.80 19.38
CA GLY A 48 0.77 1.20 19.87
C GLY A 48 0.95 -0.29 19.58
N PHE A 49 0.01 -0.92 18.86
CA PHE A 49 0.13 -2.34 18.48
C PHE A 49 1.04 -2.50 17.26
N GLU A 50 1.87 -3.53 17.28
CA GLU A 50 2.68 -3.91 16.14
C GLU A 50 1.85 -4.67 15.10
N LYS A 51 2.02 -4.30 13.84
CA LYS A 51 1.42 -4.96 12.69
C LYS A 51 2.47 -5.12 11.60
N THR A 52 2.30 -6.16 10.80
CA THR A 52 3.14 -6.40 9.61
C THR A 52 2.40 -5.99 8.36
N MET A 53 3.09 -5.30 7.45
CA MET A 53 2.63 -5.04 6.09
C MET A 53 3.64 -5.62 5.09
N VAL A 54 3.14 -6.33 4.08
CA VAL A 54 3.94 -6.87 2.97
C VAL A 54 3.73 -6.00 1.74
N PHE A 55 4.81 -5.44 1.21
CA PHE A 55 4.80 -4.70 -0.05
C PHE A 55 5.17 -5.62 -1.20
N ASN A 56 4.34 -5.67 -2.23
CA ASN A 56 4.53 -6.56 -3.37
C ASN A 56 5.69 -6.10 -4.24
N GLU A 57 5.83 -4.78 -4.39
CA GLU A 57 6.78 -4.16 -5.31
C GLU A 57 7.55 -3.02 -4.65
N ILE A 58 8.76 -2.78 -5.15
CA ILE A 58 9.62 -1.65 -4.79
C ILE A 58 10.23 -1.13 -6.09
N LEU A 59 10.23 0.19 -6.29
CA LEU A 59 10.90 0.78 -7.45
C LEU A 59 12.40 0.42 -7.47
N SER A 60 12.91 0.00 -8.63
CA SER A 60 14.29 -0.51 -8.76
C SER A 60 15.36 0.47 -8.27
N VAL A 61 15.17 1.77 -8.52
CA VAL A 61 16.08 2.84 -8.04
C VAL A 61 16.22 2.87 -6.51
N ILE A 62 15.21 2.39 -5.78
CA ILE A 62 15.27 2.25 -4.32
C ILE A 62 16.11 1.03 -3.96
N LEU A 63 15.97 -0.08 -4.68
CA LEU A 63 16.73 -1.31 -4.45
C LEU A 63 18.22 -1.16 -4.76
N GLU A 64 18.59 -0.27 -5.67
CA GLU A 64 19.99 0.11 -5.91
C GLU A 64 20.60 0.81 -4.69
N LYS A 65 19.83 1.65 -4.00
CA LYS A 65 20.26 2.39 -2.82
C LYS A 65 20.18 1.55 -1.53
N TYR A 66 19.13 0.75 -1.41
CA TYR A 66 18.84 -0.11 -0.28
C TYR A 66 18.56 -1.51 -0.81
N PRO A 67 19.59 -2.36 -0.96
CA PRO A 67 19.44 -3.72 -1.48
C PRO A 67 18.64 -4.62 -0.52
N LEU A 68 17.31 -4.47 -0.51
CA LEU A 68 16.39 -5.27 0.32
C LEU A 68 16.16 -6.69 -0.22
N HIS A 69 16.91 -7.11 -1.23
CA HIS A 69 16.88 -8.49 -1.73
C HIS A 69 17.85 -9.39 -0.95
N ILE A 70 18.70 -8.80 -0.12
CA ILE A 70 19.60 -9.46 0.83
C ILE A 70 19.26 -9.00 2.25
N ASP A 71 19.71 -9.76 3.24
CA ASP A 71 19.32 -9.60 4.64
C ASP A 71 20.05 -8.46 5.38
N THR A 72 20.81 -7.61 4.67
CA THR A 72 21.69 -6.59 5.28
C THR A 72 20.95 -5.49 6.02
N HIS A 73 19.70 -5.23 5.66
CA HIS A 73 18.89 -4.14 6.22
C HIS A 73 17.85 -4.63 7.23
N ILE A 74 17.84 -5.92 7.59
CA ILE A 74 16.87 -6.46 8.55
C ILE A 74 17.05 -5.74 9.90
N GLY A 75 15.93 -5.26 10.45
CA GLY A 75 15.88 -4.49 11.69
C GLY A 75 16.06 -2.98 11.51
N GLU A 76 16.46 -2.50 10.33
CA GLU A 76 16.51 -1.06 10.06
C GLU A 76 15.11 -0.47 9.96
N ASN A 77 14.93 0.72 10.54
CA ASN A 77 13.68 1.46 10.47
C ASN A 77 13.69 2.44 9.29
N PHE A 78 12.56 2.53 8.61
CA PHE A 78 12.39 3.39 7.45
C PHE A 78 11.10 4.19 7.54
N ILE A 79 11.15 5.42 7.01
CA ILE A 79 9.95 6.10 6.53
C ILE A 79 9.66 5.58 5.12
N ILE A 80 8.50 4.98 4.95
CA ILE A 80 8.06 4.28 3.75
C ILE A 80 6.93 5.08 3.12
N SER A 81 7.11 5.56 1.89
CA SER A 81 6.02 6.10 1.07
C SER A 81 5.66 5.10 -0.01
N PHE A 82 4.37 4.81 -0.15
CA PHE A 82 3.87 3.74 -1.01
C PHE A 82 2.51 4.09 -1.62
N THR A 83 2.17 3.39 -2.68
CA THR A 83 0.86 3.41 -3.32
C THR A 83 0.15 2.08 -3.15
N ARG A 84 -1.18 2.10 -3.29
CA ARG A 84 -1.99 0.88 -3.40
C ARG A 84 -2.83 0.98 -4.66
N ASP A 85 -2.70 -0.02 -5.51
CA ASP A 85 -3.36 -0.09 -6.81
C ASP A 85 -4.13 -1.39 -6.92
N ILE A 86 -5.37 -1.33 -7.42
CA ILE A 86 -6.14 -2.51 -7.78
C ILE A 86 -5.78 -2.86 -9.22
N ARG A 87 -5.06 -3.97 -9.43
CA ARG A 87 -4.75 -4.50 -10.75
C ARG A 87 -5.78 -5.56 -11.13
N THR A 88 -6.38 -5.40 -12.30
CA THR A 88 -7.29 -6.40 -12.87
C THR A 88 -6.47 -7.42 -13.66
N GLU A 89 -6.52 -8.68 -13.24
CA GLU A 89 -5.90 -9.82 -13.89
C GLU A 89 -6.99 -10.77 -14.45
N GLU A 90 -6.61 -11.75 -15.27
CA GLU A 90 -7.54 -12.70 -15.89
C GLU A 90 -8.40 -13.48 -14.88
N LYS A 91 -7.90 -13.66 -13.65
CA LYS A 91 -8.56 -14.43 -12.57
C LYS A 91 -9.23 -13.56 -11.50
N GLY A 92 -9.30 -12.25 -11.70
CA GLY A 92 -9.90 -11.31 -10.75
C GLY A 92 -9.01 -10.10 -10.49
N SER A 93 -9.44 -9.23 -9.58
CA SER A 93 -8.67 -8.06 -9.17
C SER A 93 -7.80 -8.35 -7.95
N ARG A 94 -6.54 -7.90 -7.98
CA ARG A 94 -5.59 -7.98 -6.86
C ARG A 94 -5.16 -6.59 -6.43
N GLU A 95 -5.14 -6.32 -5.12
CA GLU A 95 -4.49 -5.12 -4.58
C GLU A 95 -2.97 -5.32 -4.55
N VAL A 96 -2.25 -4.36 -5.13
CA VAL A 96 -0.78 -4.32 -5.20
C VAL A 96 -0.31 -3.10 -4.42
N SER A 97 0.57 -3.33 -3.45
CA SER A 97 1.24 -2.25 -2.72
C SER A 97 2.67 -2.05 -3.22
N THR A 98 2.98 -0.85 -3.68
CA THR A 98 4.29 -0.52 -4.29
C THR A 98 4.99 0.57 -3.49
N ILE A 99 6.22 0.29 -3.02
CA ILE A 99 7.06 1.30 -2.36
C ILE A 99 7.65 2.22 -3.42
N ILE A 100 7.37 3.52 -3.28
CA ILE A 100 7.84 4.57 -4.20
C ILE A 100 8.92 5.46 -3.58
N ARG A 101 9.09 5.42 -2.26
CA ARG A 101 10.21 6.06 -1.55
C ARG A 101 10.51 5.33 -0.26
N LEU A 102 11.80 5.21 0.04
CA LEU A 102 12.31 4.65 1.29
C LEU A 102 13.37 5.59 1.86
N GLN A 103 13.25 5.93 3.15
CA GLN A 103 14.20 6.79 3.85
C GLN A 103 14.58 6.15 5.17
N SER A 104 15.86 5.77 5.33
CA SER A 104 16.37 5.19 6.57
C SER A 104 16.25 6.20 7.73
N ILE A 105 15.78 5.70 8.86
CA ILE A 105 15.77 6.41 10.14
C ILE A 105 17.00 5.94 10.87
N VAL A 106 18.11 6.63 10.65
CA VAL A 106 19.31 6.43 11.45
C VAL A 106 18.99 6.94 12.85
N LEU A 107 18.75 6.02 13.79
CA LEU A 107 18.80 6.34 15.22
C LEU A 107 20.21 6.88 15.46
N GLY A 108 20.32 8.18 15.74
CA GLY A 108 21.59 8.85 15.94
C GLY A 108 22.45 8.03 16.90
N GLN A 109 23.62 7.63 16.41
CA GLN A 109 24.72 7.28 17.29
C GLN A 109 25.02 8.54 18.10
N HIS A 110 24.52 8.57 19.34
CA HIS A 110 25.11 9.39 20.38
C HIS A 110 26.55 8.87 20.55
N PHE A 111 27.49 9.52 19.88
CA PHE A 111 28.91 9.47 20.23
C PHE A 111 29.15 10.33 21.47
#